data_AF-A0A6A8MVZ4-F1
#
_entry.id   AF-A0A6A8MVZ4-F1
#
_cell.length_a   1.000
_cell.length_b   1.000
_cell.length_c   1.000
_cell.angle_alpha   90.00
_cell.angle_beta   90.00
_cell.angle_gamma   90.00
#
_symmetry.space_group_name_H-M   'P 1'
#
loop_
_entity.id
_entity.type
_entity.pdbx_description
1 polymer ?
#
loop_
_entity_poly.entity_id
_entity_poly.type
_entity_poly.pdbx_seq_one_letter_code
_entity_poly.pdbx_strand_id
1 'polypeptide(L)' 'MDQKVEQEWETPSPEEIIALTRAHVEALETSADDGIWVMAGMHHLLVRTTGRRTGDEHKV' A
#
# COMPACT_ATOMS: atom_id res chain seq x y z
N MET A 1 -27.14 19.08 -7.71
CA MET A 1 -26.46 18.06 -8.52
C MET A 1 -25.85 17.09 -7.53
N ASP A 2 -26.43 15.89 -7.41
CA ASP A 2 -25.93 14.85 -6.51
C ASP A 2 -24.96 13.98 -7.33
N GLN A 3 -23.65 14.18 -7.14
CA GLN A 3 -22.62 13.47 -7.90
C GLN A 3 -22.33 12.13 -7.21
N LYS A 4 -22.96 11.06 -7.69
CA LYS A 4 -22.63 9.69 -7.30
C LYS A 4 -21.70 9.09 -8.35
N VAL A 5 -20.49 8.72 -7.94
CA VAL A 5 -19.57 7.91 -8.75
C VAL A 5 -19.83 6.45 -8.39
N GLU A 6 -20.30 5.66 -9.36
CA GLU A 6 -20.33 4.20 -9.22
C GLU A 6 -18.96 3.66 -9.63
N GLN A 7 -18.18 3.22 -8.64
CA GLN A 7 -16.93 2.49 -8.85
C GLN A 7 -17.19 1.00 -8.64
N GLU A 8 -16.89 0.21 -9.67
CA GLU A 8 -16.82 -1.24 -9.55
C GLU A 8 -15.48 -1.62 -8.90
N TRP A 9 -15.55 -2.31 -7.76
CA TRP A 9 -14.38 -2.80 -7.05
C TRP A 9 -14.30 -4.30 -7.22
N GLU A 10 -13.18 -4.79 -7.74
CA GLU A 10 -12.88 -6.21 -7.76
C GLU A 10 -11.92 -6.56 -6.63
N THR A 11 -12.17 -7.67 -5.93
CA THR A 11 -11.27 -8.14 -4.87
C THR A 11 -10.14 -8.93 -5.52
N PRO A 12 -8.87 -8.53 -5.35
CA PRO A 12 -7.75 -9.27 -5.92
C PRO A 12 -7.62 -10.64 -5.25
N SER A 13 -7.04 -11.60 -5.94
CA SER A 13 -6.69 -12.90 -5.35
C SER A 13 -5.63 -12.75 -4.25
N PRO A 14 -5.49 -13.74 -3.35
CA PRO A 14 -4.47 -13.69 -2.30
C PRO A 14 -3.04 -13.48 -2.81
N GLU A 15 -2.68 -14.08 -3.94
CA GLU A 15 -1.36 -13.94 -4.56
C GLU A 15 -1.15 -12.51 -5.11
N GLU A 16 -2.19 -11.94 -5.73
CA GLU A 16 -2.17 -10.55 -6.20
C GLU A 16 -2.06 -9.57 -5.03
N ILE A 17 -2.76 -9.81 -3.91
CA ILE A 17 -2.64 -8.97 -2.72
C ILE A 17 -1.19 -8.91 -2.23
N ILE A 18 -0.49 -10.06 -2.18
CA ILE A 18 0.91 -10.12 -1.76
C ILE A 18 1.80 -9.33 -2.74
N ALA A 19 1.61 -9.52 -4.04
CA ALA A 19 2.39 -8.83 -5.07
C ALA A 19 2.15 -7.31 -5.05
N LEU A 20 0.89 -6.88 -4.98
CA LEU A 20 0.48 -5.48 -4.91
C LEU A 20 1.05 -4.79 -3.67
N THR A 21 0.96 -5.45 -2.50
CA THR A 21 1.51 -4.92 -1.25
C THR A 21 3.03 -4.75 -1.33
N ARG A 22 3.74 -5.72 -1.92
CA ARG A 22 5.19 -5.63 -2.09
C ARG A 22 5.58 -4.46 -2.99
N ALA A 23 4.91 -4.31 -4.14
CA ALA A 23 5.16 -3.22 -5.07
C ALA A 23 4.85 -1.84 -4.44
N HIS A 24 3.80 -1.76 -3.63
CA HIS A 24 3.44 -0.53 -2.90
C HIS A 24 4.54 -0.10 -1.93
N VAL A 25 5.04 -1.02 -1.10
CA VAL A 25 6.15 -0.76 -0.16
C VAL A 25 7.42 -0.37 -0.92
N GLU A 26 7.76 -1.08 -2.00
CA GLU A 26 8.94 -0.77 -2.82
C GLU A 26 8.86 0.64 -3.42
N ALA A 27 7.69 1.06 -3.89
CA ALA A 27 7.49 2.39 -4.43
C ALA A 27 7.68 3.49 -3.36
N LEU A 28 7.16 3.28 -2.15
CA LEU A 28 7.36 4.21 -1.02
C LEU A 28 8.84 4.31 -0.60
N GLU A 29 9.62 3.24 -0.75
CA GLU A 29 11.04 3.24 -0.36
C GLU A 29 11.97 3.85 -1.39
N THR A 30 11.64 3.72 -2.67
CA THR A 30 12.58 4.00 -3.77
C THR A 30 12.24 5.23 -4.57
N SER A 31 10.97 5.65 -4.56
CA SER A 31 10.54 6.81 -5.33
C SER A 31 10.96 8.12 -4.66
N ALA A 32 11.43 9.06 -5.48
CA ALA A 32 11.68 10.44 -5.09
C ALA A 32 10.47 11.35 -5.34
N ASP A 33 9.38 10.82 -5.90
CA ASP A 33 8.13 11.56 -6.12
C ASP A 33 7.30 11.59 -4.84
N ASP A 34 7.14 12.78 -4.25
CA ASP A 34 6.31 12.99 -3.06
C ASP A 34 4.84 12.55 -3.26
N GLY A 35 4.36 12.55 -4.51
CA GLY A 35 3.03 12.06 -4.86
C GLY A 35 2.78 10.61 -4.45
N ILE A 36 3.83 9.79 -4.35
CA ILE A 36 3.71 8.38 -3.92
C ILE A 36 3.20 8.27 -2.49
N TRP A 37 3.46 9.26 -1.64
CA TRP A 37 2.97 9.28 -0.26
C TRP A 37 1.49 9.65 -0.16
N VAL A 38 0.85 10.01 -1.29
CA VAL A 38 -0.57 10.41 -1.36
C VAL A 38 -1.31 9.56 -2.40
N MET A 39 -1.43 8.26 -2.15
CA MET A 39 -2.19 7.34 -3.00
C MET A 39 -3.67 7.29 -2.61
N ALA A 40 -4.56 7.18 -3.61
CA ALA A 40 -6.01 7.15 -3.42
C ALA A 40 -6.58 8.29 -2.54
N GLY A 41 -5.92 9.44 -2.53
CA GLY A 41 -6.30 10.60 -1.71
C GLY A 41 -5.98 10.48 -0.21
N MET A 42 -5.17 9.49 0.20
CA MET A 42 -4.78 9.27 1.60
C MET A 42 -3.27 9.47 1.80
N HIS A 43 -2.88 10.11 2.90
CA HIS A 43 -1.47 10.21 3.29
C HIS A 43 -0.98 8.89 3.90
N HIS A 44 0.05 8.31 3.29
CA HIS A 44 0.65 7.05 3.72
C HIS A 44 1.85 7.28 4.64
N LEU A 45 2.18 6.27 5.43
CA LEU A 45 3.39 6.17 6.25
C LEU A 45 3.98 4.78 6.04
N LEU A 46 5.31 4.67 6.09
CA LEU A 46 5.99 3.38 6.05
C LEU A 46 6.49 3.03 7.46
N VAL A 47 5.97 1.94 8.02
CA VAL A 47 6.29 1.48 9.37
C VAL A 47 7.22 0.27 9.29
N ARG A 48 8.39 0.38 9.93
CA ARG A 48 9.31 -0.74 10.13
C ARG A 48 9.01 -1.40 11.47
N THR A 49 8.79 -2.71 11.45
CA THR A 49 8.49 -3.50 12.65
C THR A 49 9.37 -4.73 12.73
N THR A 50 9.54 -5.28 13.93
CA THR A 50 10.26 -6.53 14.16
C THR A 50 9.26 -7.60 14.59
N GLY A 51 9.24 -8.73 13.87
CA GLY A 51 8.35 -9.84 14.15
C GLY A 51 8.62 -10.42 15.54
N ARG A 52 7.66 -10.29 16.46
CA ARG A 52 7.85 -10.75 17.85
C ARG A 52 8.27 -12.23 17.97
N ARG A 53 7.79 -13.08 17.05
CA ARG A 53 8.06 -14.53 17.08
C ARG A 53 9.30 -14.92 16.28
N THR A 54 9.59 -14.23 15.19
CA THR A 54 10.66 -14.62 14.25
C THR A 54 11.91 -13.76 14.38
N GLY A 55 11.79 -12.53 14.87
CA GLY A 55 12.86 -11.53 14.89
C GLY A 55 13.06 -10.83 13.54
N ASP A 56 12.29 -11.19 12.51
CA ASP A 56 12.47 -10.65 11.17
C ASP A 56 11.98 -9.20 11.06
N GLU A 57 12.60 -8.42 10.19
CA GLU A 57 12.11 -7.09 9.83
C GLU A 57 10.91 -7.19 8.87
N HIS A 58 9.87 -6.41 9.14
CA HIS A 58 8.71 -6.23 8.27
C HIS A 58 8.50 -4.75 7.98
N LYS A 59 8.05 -4.45 6.76
CA LYS A 59 7.71 -3.10 6.31
C LYS A 59 6.26 -3.11 5.83
N VAL A 60 5.47 -2.17 6.34
CA VAL A 60 4.04 -2.03 6.06
C VAL A 60 3.64 -0.58 5.94
#